data_AF-A0A3D9GIU1-F1
#
_entry.id   AF-A0A3D9GIU1-F1
#
_cell.length_a   1.000
_cell.length_b   1.000
_cell.length_c   1.000
_cell.angle_alpha   90.00
_cell.angle_beta   90.00
_cell.angle_gamma   90.00
#
_symmetry.space_group_name_H-M   'P 1'
#
loop_
_entity.id
_entity.type
_entity.pdbx_description
1 polymer ?
#
loop_
_entity_poly.entity_id
_entity_poly.type
_entity_poly.pdbx_seq_one_letter_code
_entity_poly.pdbx_strand_id
1 'polypeptide(L)'
;MKRSRIKAGQIVLTLIYPMAFFCFLSLDQRLDSWTTPIAALILFSLLWENLTYLLISNLLTWVVAIPLWLVIAAPKEEQTFAIFTASLPFIILLYIGCVLIPEVLIVSAKNFIIKEFKRRNTTK
;
A
#
# COMPACT_ATOMS: atom_id res chain seq x y z
N MET A 1 -21.86 12.60 13.29
CA MET A 1 -21.01 11.52 13.85
C MET A 1 -20.55 10.45 12.85
N LYS A 2 -21.42 9.88 11.99
CA LYS A 2 -21.02 8.79 11.04
C LYS A 2 -19.81 9.11 10.14
N ARG A 3 -19.73 10.34 9.63
CA ARG A 3 -18.66 10.81 8.73
C ARG A 3 -17.29 10.99 9.41
N SER A 4 -17.23 11.18 10.73
CA SER A 4 -15.94 11.33 11.45
C SER A 4 -15.33 9.99 11.83
N ARG A 5 -16.14 8.95 12.11
CA ARG A 5 -15.65 7.58 12.34
C ARG A 5 -15.01 6.98 11.09
N ILE A 6 -15.57 7.27 9.91
CA ILE A 6 -15.00 6.85 8.62
C ILE A 6 -13.63 7.52 8.41
N LYS A 7 -13.51 8.83 8.66
CA LYS A 7 -12.22 9.54 8.59
C LYS A 7 -11.19 9.00 9.58
N ALA A 8 -11.58 8.72 10.83
CA ALA A 8 -10.68 8.13 11.82
C ALA A 8 -10.23 6.72 11.41
N GLY A 9 -11.14 5.90 10.88
CA GLY A 9 -10.82 4.58 10.34
C GLY A 9 -9.84 4.64 9.17
N GLN A 10 -9.99 5.61 8.27
CA GLN A 10 -9.04 5.83 7.18
C GLN A 10 -7.65 6.21 7.69
N ILE A 11 -7.56 7.10 8.67
CA ILE A 11 -6.27 7.50 9.25
C ILE A 11 -5.57 6.31 9.91
N VAL A 12 -6.32 5.52 10.68
CA VAL A 12 -5.80 4.29 11.32
C VAL A 12 -5.33 3.30 10.25
N LEU A 13 -6.09 3.14 9.17
CA LEU A 13 -5.71 2.28 8.05
C LEU A 13 -4.43 2.79 7.34
N THR A 14 -4.23 4.10 7.24
CA THR A 14 -3.04 4.74 6.61
C THR A 14 -1.80 4.41 7.43
N LEU A 15 -1.93 4.37 8.75
CA LEU A 15 -0.84 4.08 9.68
C LEU A 15 -0.55 2.58 9.80
N ILE A 16 -1.58 1.74 9.73
CA ILE A 16 -1.44 0.29 9.87
C ILE A 16 -0.84 -0.34 8.60
N TYR A 17 -1.13 0.19 7.41
CA TYR A 17 -0.66 -0.40 6.15
C TYR A 17 0.87 -0.55 6.07
N PRO A 18 1.70 0.48 6.36
CA PRO A 18 3.15 0.31 6.40
C PRO A 18 3.57 -0.82 7.36
N MET A 19 2.94 -0.90 8.53
CA MET A 19 3.26 -1.89 9.56
C MET A 19 2.87 -3.31 9.12
N ALA A 20 1.71 -3.46 8.49
CA ALA A 20 1.24 -4.72 7.93
C ALA A 20 2.11 -5.18 6.76
N PHE A 21 2.52 -4.27 5.89
CA PHE A 21 3.45 -4.53 4.78
C PHE A 21 4.79 -5.04 5.30
N PHE A 22 5.33 -4.41 6.35
CA PHE A 22 6.55 -4.86 7.02
C PHE A 22 6.42 -6.23 7.68
N CYS A 23 5.31 -6.49 8.37
CA CYS A 23 5.03 -7.82 8.93
C CYS A 23 4.89 -8.88 7.83
N PHE A 24 4.33 -8.53 6.66
CA PHE A 24 4.24 -9.44 5.53
C PHE A 24 5.62 -9.78 4.96
N LEU A 25 6.48 -8.77 4.80
CA LEU A 25 7.85 -8.93 4.31
C LEU A 25 8.73 -9.71 5.30
N SER A 26 8.54 -9.56 6.61
CA SER A 26 9.30 -10.34 7.60
C SER A 26 8.87 -11.80 7.71
N LEU A 27 7.71 -12.15 7.13
CA LEU A 27 7.19 -13.51 7.06
C LEU A 27 7.72 -14.33 5.86
N ASP A 28 8.69 -13.79 5.11
CA ASP A 28 9.23 -14.28 3.83
C ASP A 28 9.48 -15.80 3.75
N GLN A 29 9.73 -16.48 4.87
CA GLN A 29 9.93 -17.93 4.92
C GLN A 29 8.64 -18.79 4.81
N ARG A 30 7.43 -18.22 4.71
CA ARG A 30 6.17 -19.00 4.75
C ARG A 30 5.17 -18.76 3.62
N LEU A 31 5.47 -17.91 2.66
CA LEU A 31 4.54 -17.58 1.57
C LEU A 31 4.86 -18.40 0.31
N ASP A 32 4.52 -19.69 0.33
CA ASP A 32 4.69 -20.60 -0.82
C ASP A 32 3.87 -20.20 -2.06
N SER A 33 2.93 -19.24 -1.92
CA SER A 33 2.01 -18.84 -2.99
C SER A 33 1.82 -17.32 -3.09
N TRP A 34 1.91 -16.83 -4.33
CA TRP A 34 1.59 -15.45 -4.73
C TRP A 34 0.11 -15.08 -4.57
N THR A 35 -0.78 -16.06 -4.35
CA THR A 35 -2.21 -15.79 -4.16
C THR A 35 -2.47 -14.96 -2.91
N THR A 36 -1.73 -15.21 -1.83
CA THR A 36 -1.89 -14.55 -0.54
C THR A 36 -1.58 -13.04 -0.61
N PRO A 37 -0.42 -12.58 -1.14
CA PRO A 37 -0.17 -11.15 -1.30
C PRO A 37 -1.14 -10.47 -2.28
N ILE A 38 -1.55 -11.14 -3.36
CA ILE A 38 -2.53 -10.58 -4.30
C ILE A 38 -3.90 -10.38 -3.63
N ALA A 39 -4.39 -11.38 -2.89
CA ALA A 39 -5.66 -11.30 -2.18
C ALA A 39 -5.62 -10.20 -1.10
N ALA A 40 -4.51 -10.10 -0.36
CA ALA A 40 -4.29 -9.05 0.62
C ALA A 40 -4.33 -7.66 -0.03
N LEU A 41 -3.65 -7.46 -1.16
CA LEU A 41 -3.64 -6.21 -1.91
C LEU A 41 -5.04 -5.79 -2.37
N ILE A 42 -5.83 -6.73 -2.90
CA ILE A 42 -7.21 -6.47 -3.33
C ILE A 42 -8.08 -6.09 -2.13
N LEU A 43 -8.06 -6.88 -1.05
CA LEU A 43 -8.82 -6.59 0.17
C LEU A 43 -8.46 -5.22 0.73
N PHE A 44 -7.16 -4.91 0.81
CA PHE A 44 -6.68 -3.65 1.35
C PHE A 44 -7.10 -2.46 0.48
N SER A 45 -7.02 -2.60 -0.85
CA SER A 45 -7.53 -1.60 -1.80
C SER A 45 -9.03 -1.34 -1.63
N LEU A 46 -9.81 -2.39 -1.34
CA LEU A 46 -11.25 -2.25 -1.10
C LEU A 46 -11.59 -1.48 0.18
N LEU A 47 -10.73 -1.50 1.21
CA LEU A 47 -10.93 -0.73 2.43
C LEU A 47 -10.75 0.78 2.24
N TRP A 48 -10.03 1.21 1.21
CA TRP A 48 -9.75 2.63 0.96
C TRP A 48 -10.90 3.36 0.27
N GLU A 49 -11.62 4.23 0.96
CA GLU A 49 -12.63 5.12 0.35
C GLU A 49 -12.04 6.33 -0.41
N ASN A 50 -10.80 6.75 -0.13
CA ASN A 50 -10.23 7.96 -0.72
C ASN A 50 -8.78 7.72 -1.16
N LEU A 51 -8.52 8.07 -2.42
CA LEU A 51 -7.25 7.90 -3.10
C LEU A 51 -6.10 8.64 -2.39
N THR A 52 -6.38 9.81 -1.81
CA THR A 52 -5.35 10.61 -1.13
C THR A 52 -4.75 9.85 0.05
N TYR A 53 -5.56 9.15 0.84
CA TYR A 53 -5.03 8.40 1.98
C TYR A 53 -4.27 7.14 1.55
N LEU A 54 -4.64 6.51 0.43
CA LEU A 54 -3.85 5.44 -0.18
C LEU A 54 -2.46 5.96 -0.60
N LEU A 55 -2.40 7.09 -1.30
CA LEU A 55 -1.13 7.68 -1.73
C LEU A 55 -0.24 8.09 -0.54
N ILE A 56 -0.84 8.70 0.50
CA ILE A 56 -0.12 9.05 1.73
C ILE A 56 0.42 7.79 2.42
N SER A 57 -0.40 6.73 2.49
CA SER A 57 0.00 5.44 3.08
C SER A 57 1.18 4.81 2.37
N ASN A 58 1.16 4.81 1.04
CA ASN A 58 2.24 4.30 0.22
C ASN A 58 3.50 5.14 0.35
N LEU A 59 3.37 6.47 0.33
CA LEU A 59 4.50 7.36 0.58
C LEU A 59 5.10 7.11 1.98
N LEU A 60 4.26 6.97 3.00
CA LEU A 60 4.70 6.71 4.38
C LEU A 60 5.43 5.37 4.48
N THR A 61 4.98 4.35 3.74
CA THR A 61 5.65 3.05 3.65
C THR A 61 7.07 3.22 3.13
N TRP A 62 7.28 3.97 2.06
CA TRP A 62 8.61 4.25 1.52
C TRP A 62 9.48 5.10 2.46
N VAL A 63 8.89 6.12 3.09
CA VAL A 63 9.58 7.00 4.05
C VAL A 63 10.03 6.25 5.30
N VAL A 64 9.32 5.20 5.73
CA VAL A 64 9.74 4.34 6.83
C VAL A 64 10.69 3.25 6.34
N ALA A 65 10.43 2.69 5.16
CA ALA A 65 11.18 1.54 4.66
C ALA A 65 12.62 1.87 4.27
N ILE A 66 12.84 2.99 3.59
CA ILE A 66 14.18 3.38 3.15
C ILE A 66 15.10 3.59 4.38
N PRO A 67 14.76 4.43 5.39
CA PRO A 67 15.61 4.61 6.56
C PRO A 67 15.80 3.34 7.38
N LEU A 68 14.73 2.55 7.57
CA LEU A 68 14.81 1.30 8.32
C LEU A 68 15.79 0.33 7.65
N TRP A 69 15.74 0.22 6.32
CA TRP A 69 16.69 -0.59 5.58
C TRP A 69 18.12 -0.04 5.66
N LEU A 70 18.32 1.27 5.53
CA LEU A 70 19.64 1.89 5.68
C LEU A 70 20.26 1.56 7.05
N VAL A 71 19.46 1.57 8.12
CA VAL A 71 19.93 1.23 9.49
C VAL A 71 20.23 -0.26 9.63
N ILE A 72 19.44 -1.15 9.03
CA ILE A 72 19.59 -2.61 9.17
C ILE A 72 20.69 -3.19 8.25
N ALA A 73 20.86 -2.62 7.05
CA ALA A 73 21.79 -3.10 6.02
C ALA A 73 23.20 -2.51 6.16
N ALA A 74 23.35 -1.28 6.68
CA ALA A 74 24.65 -0.66 6.93
C ALA A 74 25.64 -1.53 7.74
N PRO A 75 25.23 -2.27 8.80
CA PRO A 75 26.17 -3.07 9.58
C PRO A 75 26.48 -4.45 9.00
N LYS A 76 25.83 -4.90 7.92
CA LYS A 76 25.89 -6.31 7.51
C LYS A 76 26.88 -6.57 6.36
N GLU A 77 26.85 -5.84 5.24
CA GLU A 77 27.85 -5.95 4.17
C GLU A 77 27.82 -4.72 3.23
N GLU A 78 28.96 -4.07 2.99
CA GLU A 78 29.07 -2.89 2.08
C GLU A 78 28.58 -3.19 0.65
N GLN A 79 28.79 -4.43 0.19
CA GLN A 79 28.45 -4.85 -1.17
C GLN A 79 26.92 -4.97 -1.35
N THR A 80 26.22 -5.50 -0.35
CA THR A 80 24.75 -5.61 -0.35
C THR A 80 24.09 -4.24 -0.29
N PHE A 81 24.67 -3.31 0.48
CA PHE A 81 24.23 -1.92 0.54
C PHE A 81 24.37 -1.20 -0.81
N ALA A 82 25.51 -1.37 -1.49
CA ALA A 82 25.76 -0.77 -2.79
C ALA A 82 24.80 -1.30 -3.87
N ILE A 83 24.58 -2.62 -3.92
CA ILE A 83 23.67 -3.25 -4.88
C ILE A 83 22.23 -2.77 -4.67
N PHE A 84 21.76 -2.72 -3.42
CA PHE A 84 20.42 -2.25 -3.10
C PHE A 84 20.22 -0.77 -3.51
N THR A 85 21.17 0.10 -3.17
CA THR A 85 21.10 1.52 -3.48
C THR A 85 21.11 1.78 -4.99
N ALA A 86 21.91 1.01 -5.74
CA ALA A 86 21.92 1.06 -7.21
C ALA A 86 20.61 0.53 -7.83
N SER A 87 19.95 -0.43 -7.16
CA SER A 87 18.71 -1.05 -7.62
C SER A 87 17.44 -0.28 -7.21
N LEU A 88 17.52 0.60 -6.21
CA LEU A 88 16.39 1.39 -5.68
C LEU A 88 15.51 2.04 -6.76
N PRO A 89 16.06 2.72 -7.78
CA PRO A 89 15.26 3.33 -8.84
C PRO A 89 14.39 2.30 -9.59
N PHE A 90 14.94 1.12 -9.86
CA PHE A 90 14.23 0.03 -10.53
C PHE A 90 13.15 -0.56 -9.62
N ILE A 91 13.43 -0.74 -8.33
CA ILE A 91 12.45 -1.23 -7.35
C ILE A 91 11.28 -0.24 -7.25
N ILE A 92 11.57 1.07 -7.19
CA ILE A 92 10.54 2.12 -7.14
C ILE A 92 9.69 2.09 -8.42
N LEU A 93 10.31 1.99 -9.61
CA LEU A 93 9.58 1.91 -10.88
C LEU A 93 8.68 0.68 -10.94
N LEU A 94 9.20 -0.49 -10.53
CA LEU A 94 8.46 -1.74 -10.54
C LEU A 94 7.31 -1.71 -9.53
N TYR A 95 7.52 -1.14 -8.36
CA TYR A 95 6.47 -0.91 -7.37
C TYR A 95 5.37 0.02 -7.90
N ILE A 96 5.73 1.13 -8.56
CA ILE A 96 4.74 2.04 -9.15
C ILE A 96 3.89 1.27 -10.18
N GLY A 97 4.54 0.52 -11.07
CA GLY A 97 3.87 -0.23 -12.13
C GLY A 97 2.98 -1.37 -11.63
N CYS A 98 3.51 -2.19 -10.72
CA CYS A 98 2.89 -3.46 -10.32
C CYS A 98 2.05 -3.38 -9.05
N VAL A 99 2.22 -2.34 -8.23
CA VAL A 99 1.51 -2.19 -6.94
C VAL A 99 0.67 -0.92 -6.95
N LEU A 100 1.31 0.25 -7.09
CA LEU A 100 0.61 1.53 -6.92
C LEU A 100 -0.47 1.77 -7.99
N ILE A 101 -0.16 1.55 -9.27
CA ILE A 101 -1.11 1.74 -10.36
C ILE A 101 -2.33 0.79 -10.21
N PRO A 102 -2.15 -0.53 -10.00
CA PRO A 102 -3.27 -1.42 -9.73
C PRO A 102 -4.13 -1.00 -8.52
N GLU A 103 -3.51 -0.64 -7.40
CA GLU A 103 -4.25 -0.18 -6.21
C GLU A 103 -5.09 1.08 -6.51
N VAL A 104 -4.49 2.06 -7.20
CA VAL A 104 -5.18 3.29 -7.61
C VAL A 104 -6.36 3.00 -8.54
N LEU A 105 -6.19 2.08 -9.49
CA LEU A 105 -7.25 1.68 -10.42
C LEU A 105 -8.41 1.00 -9.67
N ILE A 106 -8.12 0.06 -8.76
CA ILE A 106 -9.14 -0.66 -7.98
C ILE A 106 -9.96 0.34 -7.13
N VAL A 107 -9.29 1.23 -6.39
CA VAL A 107 -9.96 2.23 -5.55
C VAL A 107 -10.82 3.17 -6.39
N SER A 108 -10.29 3.65 -7.52
CA SER A 108 -10.99 4.57 -8.42
C SER A 108 -12.23 3.92 -9.04
N ALA A 109 -12.09 2.68 -9.54
CA ALA A 109 -13.19 1.92 -10.12
C ALA A 109 -14.30 1.68 -9.09
N LYS A 110 -13.95 1.25 -7.87
CA LYS A 110 -14.91 1.07 -6.77
C LYS A 110 -15.67 2.36 -6.47
N ASN A 111 -14.96 3.46 -6.30
CA ASN A 111 -15.56 4.76 -5.98
C ASN A 111 -16.48 5.26 -7.10
N PHE A 112 -16.10 5.03 -8.35
CA PHE A 112 -16.94 5.33 -9.52
C PHE A 112 -18.23 4.53 -9.49
N ILE A 113 -18.16 3.20 -9.28
CA ILE A 113 -19.33 2.32 -9.21
C ILE A 113 -20.28 2.75 -8.09
N ILE A 114 -19.76 3.01 -6.88
CA ILE A 114 -20.57 3.43 -5.72
C ILE A 114 -21.27 4.77 -6.00
N LYS A 115 -20.53 5.74 -6.57
CA LYS A 115 -21.09 7.06 -6.91
C LYS A 115 -22.23 6.92 -7.92
N GLU A 116 -22.06 6.05 -8.90
CA GLU A 116 -23.05 5.86 -9.96
C GLU A 116 -24.29 5.11 -9.49
N PHE A 117 -24.12 4.10 -8.63
CA PHE A 117 -25.24 3.46 -7.94
C PHE A 117 -26.03 4.45 -7.09
N LYS A 118 -25.34 5.31 -6.32
CA LYS A 118 -26.00 6.30 -5.48
C LYS A 118 -26.78 7.32 -6.32
N ARG A 119 -26.21 7.78 -7.44
CA ARG A 119 -26.90 8.71 -8.37
C ARG A 119 -28.22 8.12 -8.84
N ARG A 120 -28.22 6.88 -9.33
CA ARG A 120 -29.42 6.20 -9.83
C ARG A 120 -30.50 6.01 -8.76
N ASN A 121 -30.11 5.82 -7.50
CA ASN A 121 -31.05 5.65 -6.40
C ASN A 121 -31.65 6.96 -5.87
N THR A 122 -31.10 8.12 -6.25
CA THR A 122 -31.64 9.44 -5.86
C THR A 122 -32.52 10.07 -6.95
N THR A 123 -32.54 9.48 -8.14
CA THR A 123 -33.37 9.93 -9.29
C THR A 123 -34.64 9.09 -9.48
N LYS A 124 -34.88 8.12 -8.58
CA LYS A 124 -36.15 7.43 -8.39
C LYS A 124 -36.85 8.03 -7.19
#